data_AF-X1TR02-F1
#
_entry.id   AF-X1TR02-F1
#
_cell.length_a   1.000
_cell.length_b   1.000
_cell.length_c   1.000
_cell.angle_alpha   90.00
_cell.angle_beta   90.00
_cell.angle_gamma   90.00
#
_symmetry.space_group_name_H-M   'P 1'
#
loop_
_entity.id
_entity.type
_entity.pdbx_description
1 polymer ?
#
loop_
_entity_poly.entity_id
_entity_poly.type
_entity_poly.pdbx_seq_one_letter_code
_entity_poly.pdbx_strand_id
1 'polypeptide(L)'
;MIGLAITQINVIVDRTIASTLIDGSISALYYSNRLVQFPLGAFGIAISIAIFPTLSKYTAKNNIPEFKKSLFFGLKMLMFITVPSAVGLMVLKDSLIRLIYEHGIFSRVASNMT
;
A
#
# COMPACT_ATOMS: atom_id res chain seq x y z
N MET A 1 -28.09 15.12 -6.38
CA MET A 1 -28.02 14.42 -7.68
C MET A 1 -26.80 14.82 -8.54
N ILE A 2 -26.12 15.96 -8.29
CA ILE A 2 -24.92 16.35 -9.05
C ILE A 2 -23.65 15.53 -8.69
N GLY A 3 -23.58 14.98 -7.47
CA GLY A 3 -22.45 14.11 -7.06
C GLY A 3 -22.35 12.77 -7.80
N LEU A 4 -23.48 12.23 -8.30
CA LEU A 4 -23.51 10.98 -9.08
C LEU A 4 -23.07 11.18 -10.54
N ALA A 5 -23.13 12.41 -11.06
CA ALA A 5 -22.62 12.71 -12.39
C ALA A 5 -21.09 12.73 -12.42
N ILE A 6 -20.46 13.20 -11.34
CA ILE A 6 -19.00 13.26 -11.20
C ILE A 6 -18.40 11.85 -11.15
N THR A 7 -19.07 10.90 -10.49
CA THR A 7 -18.61 9.50 -10.44
C THR A 7 -18.73 8.80 -11.80
N GLN A 8 -19.80 9.07 -12.56
CA GLN A 8 -19.95 8.52 -13.91
C GLN A 8 -18.94 9.09 -14.91
N ILE A 9 -18.62 10.39 -14.79
CA ILE A 9 -17.55 11.01 -15.58
C ILE A 9 -16.20 10.38 -15.25
N ASN A 10 -15.93 10.10 -13.97
CA ASN A 10 -14.73 9.38 -13.54
C ASN A 10 -14.59 8.03 -14.24
N VAL A 11 -15.67 7.23 -14.26
CA VAL A 11 -15.68 5.89 -14.88
C VAL A 11 -15.42 5.95 -16.40
N ILE A 12 -15.93 6.96 -17.09
CA ILE A 12 -15.73 7.12 -18.54
C ILE A 12 -14.29 7.55 -18.85
N VAL A 13 -13.74 8.46 -18.04
CA VAL A 13 -12.35 8.93 -18.16
C VAL A 13 -11.39 7.78 -17.84
N ASP A 14 -11.64 7.02 -16.77
CA ASP A 14 -10.87 5.85 -16.39
C ASP A 14 -10.84 4.80 -17.51
N ARG A 15 -11.99 4.54 -18.15
CA ARG A 15 -12.10 3.58 -19.27
C ARG A 15 -11.36 4.05 -20.53
N THR A 16 -11.32 5.35 -20.77
CA THR A 16 -10.64 5.94 -21.94
C THR A 16 -9.11 5.96 -21.75
N ILE A 17 -8.64 6.27 -20.55
CA ILE A 17 -7.22 6.18 -20.20
C ILE A 17 -6.77 4.72 -20.17
N ALA A 18 -7.59 3.80 -19.66
CA ALA A 18 -7.34 2.36 -19.72
C ALA A 18 -7.26 1.82 -21.16
N SER A 19 -7.96 2.44 -22.12
CA SER A 19 -7.89 2.03 -23.55
C SER A 19 -6.63 2.49 -24.29
N THR A 20 -5.88 3.46 -23.73
CA THR A 20 -4.69 4.06 -24.37
C THR A 20 -3.36 3.65 -23.72
N LEU A 21 -3.40 2.99 -22.55
CA LEU A 21 -2.24 2.40 -21.90
C LEU A 21 -2.27 0.88 -22.06
N ILE A 22 -1.18 0.30 -22.56
CA ILE A 22 -0.91 -1.14 -22.62
C ILE A 22 -1.57 -1.92 -21.46
N ASP A 23 -2.47 -2.85 -21.82
CA ASP A 23 -3.21 -3.70 -20.90
C ASP A 23 -2.28 -4.28 -19.82
N GLY A 24 -2.61 -4.02 -18.56
CA GLY A 24 -1.89 -4.56 -17.41
C GLY A 24 -0.88 -3.64 -16.71
N SER A 25 -0.42 -2.53 -17.33
CA SER A 25 0.53 -1.61 -16.67
C SER A 25 -0.11 -0.82 -15.52
N ILE A 26 -1.33 -0.34 -15.72
CA ILE A 26 -2.11 0.34 -14.67
C ILE A 26 -2.47 -0.66 -13.57
N SER A 27 -2.86 -1.89 -13.93
CA SER A 27 -3.18 -2.95 -12.98
C SER A 27 -1.94 -3.34 -12.15
N ALA A 28 -0.78 -3.53 -12.77
CA ALA A 28 0.48 -3.83 -12.09
C ALA A 28 0.89 -2.71 -11.12
N LEU A 29 0.74 -1.44 -11.53
CA LEU A 29 0.97 -0.29 -10.66
C LEU A 29 -0.04 -0.23 -9.51
N TYR A 30 -1.32 -0.51 -9.79
CA TYR A 30 -2.39 -0.52 -8.79
C TYR A 30 -2.17 -1.63 -7.74
N TYR A 31 -1.79 -2.84 -8.16
CA TYR A 31 -1.44 -3.93 -7.25
C TYR A 31 -0.18 -3.63 -6.46
N SER A 32 0.85 -3.06 -7.10
CA SER A 32 2.07 -2.60 -6.42
C SER A 32 1.76 -1.59 -5.32
N ASN A 33 0.85 -0.65 -5.59
CA ASN A 33 0.44 0.35 -4.61
C ASN A 33 -0.31 -0.29 -3.42
N ARG A 34 -1.21 -1.24 -3.67
CA ARG A 34 -1.88 -2.00 -2.59
C ARG A 34 -0.91 -2.83 -1.75
N LEU A 35 0.09 -3.45 -2.37
CA LEU A 35 1.12 -4.22 -1.69
C LEU A 35 1.95 -3.34 -0.74
N VAL A 36 2.27 -2.11 -1.13
CA VAL A 36 2.93 -1.12 -0.26
C VAL A 36 1.99 -0.63 0.85
N GLN A 37 0.71 -0.42 0.54
CA GLN A 37 -0.28 0.01 1.52
C GLN A 37 -0.63 -1.07 2.55
N PHE A 38 -0.39 -2.35 2.27
CA PHE A 38 -0.73 -3.41 3.20
C PHE A 38 0.10 -3.36 4.51
N PRO A 39 1.45 -3.38 4.48
CA PRO A 39 2.25 -3.19 5.68
C PRO A 39 2.04 -1.81 6.29
N LEU A 40 2.01 -0.76 5.45
CA LEU A 40 1.88 0.62 5.92
C LEU A 40 0.54 0.85 6.62
N GLY A 41 -0.56 0.33 6.07
CA GLY A 41 -1.89 0.43 6.64
C GLY A 41 -2.03 -0.39 7.91
N ALA A 42 -1.59 -1.65 7.90
CA ALA A 42 -1.71 -2.53 9.07
C ALA A 42 -0.89 -2.02 10.27
N PHE A 43 0.39 -1.72 10.05
CA PHE A 43 1.30 -1.36 11.13
C PHE A 43 1.39 0.14 11.38
N GLY A 44 1.33 0.96 10.32
CA GLY A 44 1.34 2.43 10.41
C GLY A 44 0.18 2.98 11.21
N ILE A 45 -1.03 2.50 10.92
CA ILE A 45 -2.24 2.95 11.62
C ILE A 45 -2.21 2.46 13.07
N ALA A 46 -1.88 1.19 13.31
CA ALA A 46 -1.81 0.62 14.65
C ALA A 46 -0.80 1.36 15.56
N ILE A 47 0.41 1.61 15.05
CA ILE A 47 1.45 2.34 15.76
C ILE A 47 1.02 3.78 16.02
N SER A 48 0.38 4.43 15.04
CA SER A 48 -0.13 5.80 15.21
C SER A 48 -1.17 5.87 16.33
N ILE A 49 -2.14 4.96 16.35
CA ILE A 49 -3.17 4.90 17.41
C ILE A 49 -2.55 4.64 18.78
N ALA A 50 -1.53 3.79 18.87
CA ALA A 50 -0.86 3.48 20.14
C ALA A 50 0.02 4.63 20.66
N ILE A 51 0.67 5.37 19.77
CA ILE A 51 1.63 6.43 20.13
C ILE A 51 0.93 7.77 20.37
N PHE A 52 -0.20 8.04 19.71
CA PHE A 52 -0.91 9.32 19.79
C PHE A 52 -1.30 9.72 21.23
N PRO A 53 -1.88 8.83 22.08
CA PRO A 53 -2.21 9.18 23.48
C PRO A 53 -0.96 9.52 24.30
N THR A 54 0.14 8.82 24.05
CA THR A 54 1.43 9.02 24.72
C THR A 54 2.03 10.37 24.34
N LEU A 55 2.00 10.71 23.06
CA LEU A 55 2.42 12.01 22.56
C LEU A 55 1.59 13.16 23.14
N SER A 56 0.25 13.02 23.16
CA SER A 56 -0.65 14.02 23.77
C SER A 56 -0.35 14.27 25.25
N LYS A 57 0.02 13.23 26.01
CA LYS A 57 0.43 13.37 27.42
C LYS A 57 1.76 14.13 27.58
N TYR A 58 2.74 13.90 26.71
CA TYR A 58 4.03 14.59 26.79
C TYR A 58 3.95 16.04 26.33
N THR A 59 3.13 16.33 25.32
CA THR A 59 2.84 17.71 24.88
C THR A 59 2.17 18.52 25.99
N ALA A 60 1.19 17.94 26.70
CA ALA A 60 0.52 18.62 27.82
C ALA A 60 1.47 18.93 29.00
N LYS A 61 2.56 18.17 29.15
CA LYS A 61 3.59 18.39 30.17
C LYS A 61 4.78 19.23 29.70
N ASN A 62 4.76 19.77 28.47
CA ASN A 62 5.90 20.46 27.85
C ASN A 62 7.22 19.65 27.85
N ASN A 63 7.13 18.31 27.91
CA ASN A 63 8.31 17.44 27.97
C ASN A 63 8.76 17.04 26.56
N ILE A 64 9.40 17.99 25.88
CA ILE A 64 9.92 17.85 24.50
C ILE A 64 10.94 16.69 24.34
N PRO A 65 11.85 16.42 25.30
CA PRO A 65 12.77 15.29 25.19
C PRO A 65 12.06 13.94 25.08
N GLU A 66 11.09 13.66 25.96
CA GLU A 66 10.36 12.39 25.95
C GLU A 66 9.41 12.30 24.75
N PHE A 67 8.82 13.41 24.33
CA PHE A 67 8.06 13.48 23.07
C PHE A 67 8.90 13.00 21.87
N LYS A 68 10.11 13.54 21.70
CA LYS A 68 11.01 13.16 20.60
C LYS A 68 11.37 11.68 20.70
N LYS A 69 11.69 11.20 21.90
CA LYS A 69 12.05 9.80 22.14
C LYS A 69 10.93 8.84 21.75
N SER A 70 9.69 9.11 22.14
CA SER A 70 8.53 8.30 21.76
C SER A 70 8.25 8.35 20.26
N LEU A 71 8.41 9.51 19.61
CA LEU A 71 8.25 9.64 18.17
C LEU A 71 9.31 8.83 17.41
N PHE A 72 10.58 8.96 17.79
CA PHE A 72 11.67 8.19 17.21
C PHE A 72 11.51 6.68 17.45
N PHE A 73 10.98 6.30 18.61
CA PHE A 73 10.65 4.89 18.89
C PHE A 73 9.59 4.36 17.91
N GLY A 74 8.53 5.12 17.67
CA GLY A 74 7.49 4.79 16.69
C GLY A 74 8.03 4.67 15.27
N LEU A 75 8.81 5.64 14.83
CA LEU A 75 9.45 5.63 13.51
C LEU A 75 10.42 4.45 13.35
N LYS A 76 11.20 4.13 14.39
CA LYS A 76 12.11 2.98 14.37
C LYS A 76 11.34 1.66 14.26
N MET A 77 10.22 1.54 14.97
CA MET A 77 9.35 0.37 14.90
C MET A 77 8.71 0.22 13.52
N LEU A 78 8.27 1.33 12.92
CA LEU A 78 7.76 1.36 11.55
C LEU A 78 8.82 0.91 10.54
N MET A 79 10.03 1.48 10.60
CA MET A 79 11.13 1.06 9.72
C MET A 79 11.50 -0.40 9.93
N PHE A 80 11.52 -0.88 11.18
CA PHE A 80 11.82 -2.26 11.51
C PHE A 80 10.83 -3.26 10.91
N ILE A 81 9.58 -2.86 10.67
CA ILE A 81 8.56 -3.72 10.06
C ILE A 81 8.51 -3.53 8.54
N THR A 82 8.60 -2.28 8.07
CA THR A 82 8.51 -1.94 6.64
C THR A 82 9.69 -2.50 5.86
N VAL A 83 10.91 -2.50 6.40
CA VAL A 83 12.10 -3.03 5.72
C VAL A 83 11.98 -4.53 5.42
N PRO A 84 11.75 -5.43 6.39
CA PRO A 84 11.58 -6.85 6.10
C PRO A 84 10.31 -7.13 5.28
N SER A 85 9.25 -6.34 5.44
CA SER A 85 8.06 -6.46 4.59
C SER A 85 8.37 -6.13 3.13
N ALA A 86 9.12 -5.05 2.87
CA ALA A 86 9.55 -4.67 1.53
C ALA A 86 10.46 -5.75 0.92
N VAL A 87 11.41 -6.29 1.69
CA VAL A 87 12.27 -7.39 1.25
C VAL A 87 11.46 -8.65 0.96
N GLY A 88 10.51 -9.02 1.82
CA GLY A 88 9.63 -10.16 1.62
C GLY A 88 8.78 -10.02 0.35
N LEU A 89 8.18 -8.85 0.13
CA LEU A 89 7.43 -8.55 -1.09
C LEU A 89 8.33 -8.57 -2.34
N MET A 90 9.58 -8.13 -2.23
CA MET A 90 10.54 -8.14 -3.33
C MET A 90 10.97 -9.56 -3.71
N VAL A 91 11.10 -10.47 -2.74
CA VAL A 91 11.37 -11.90 -2.99
C VAL A 91 10.15 -12.60 -3.55
N LEU A 92 8.95 -12.28 -3.04
CA LEU A 92 7.70 -12.90 -3.48
C LEU A 92 7.12 -12.29 -4.76
N LYS A 93 7.79 -11.30 -5.38
CA LYS A 93 7.28 -10.58 -6.55
C LYS A 93 6.83 -11.52 -7.68
N ASP A 94 7.63 -12.55 -7.97
CA ASP A 94 7.37 -13.48 -9.08
C ASP A 94 6.19 -14.41 -8.76
N SER A 95 6.08 -14.86 -7.51
CA SER A 95 4.94 -15.66 -7.04
C SER A 95 3.65 -14.84 -6.92
N LEU A 96 3.73 -13.57 -6.51
CA LEU A 96 2.59 -12.66 -6.42
C LEU A 96 2.03 -12.33 -7.81
N ILE A 97 2.90 -12.06 -8.78
CA ILE A 97 2.49 -11.85 -10.17
C ILE A 97 1.81 -13.11 -10.69
N ARG A 98 2.41 -14.30 -10.51
CA ARG A 98 1.76 -15.56 -10.92
C ARG A 98 0.40 -15.76 -10.24
N LEU A 99 0.30 -15.59 -8.93
CA LEU A 99 -0.94 -15.77 -8.18
C LEU A 99 -2.06 -14.80 -8.64
N ILE A 100 -1.71 -13.53 -8.93
CA ILE A 100 -2.68 -12.51 -9.31
C ILE A 100 -3.12 -12.67 -10.77
N TYR A 101 -2.22 -13.03 -11.69
CA TYR A 101 -2.53 -13.20 -13.11
C TYR A 101 -3.09 -14.58 -13.44
N GLU A 102 -2.80 -15.63 -12.65
CA GLU A 102 -3.36 -16.97 -12.84
C GLU A 102 -4.80 -17.11 -12.28
N HIS A 103 -5.30 -16.15 -11.48
CA HIS A 103 -6.64 -16.25 -10.85
C HIS A 103 -7.83 -15.78 -11.71
N GLY A 104 -7.64 -15.69 -13.03
CA GLY A 104 -8.65 -15.13 -13.94
C GLY A 104 -9.14 -16.13 -14.99
N ILE A 105 -8.44 -16.22 -16.12
CA ILE A 105 -8.74 -17.11 -17.25
C ILE A 105 -7.41 -17.34 -18.00
N PHE A 106 -6.45 -18.06 -17.43
CA PHE A 106 -5.32 -18.58 -18.22
C PHE A 106 -4.99 -20.00 -17.80
N SER A 107 -5.91 -20.90 -18.16
CA SER A 107 -5.60 -22.31 -18.30
C SER A 107 -4.44 -22.47 -19.29
N ARG A 108 -3.30 -23.00 -18.82
CA ARG A 108 -2.31 -23.76 -19.59
C ARG A 108 -2.00 -23.28 -21.02
N VAL A 109 -1.41 -22.10 -21.22
CA VAL A 109 -0.48 -21.89 -22.37
C VAL A 109 0.55 -20.82 -22.03
N ALA A 110 1.56 -21.16 -21.23
CA ALA A 110 2.90 -20.57 -21.30
C ALA A 110 3.85 -21.32 -20.35
N SER A 111 3.85 -22.65 -20.42
CA SER A 111 4.85 -23.46 -19.73
C SER A 111 6.18 -23.52 -20.50
N ASN A 112 6.37 -22.82 -21.62
CA ASN A 112 7.53 -23.15 -22.46
C ASN A 112 8.08 -22.11 -23.45
N MET A 113 7.89 -20.79 -23.27
CA MET A 113 8.74 -19.83 -23.98
C MET A 113 9.01 -18.57 -23.15
N THR A 114 10.26 -18.49 -22.67
CA THR A 114 10.95 -17.36 -21.99
C THR A 114 10.50 -16.97 -20.59
#